data_AF-A0A6A3XLV5-F1
#
_entry.id   AF-A0A6A3XLV5-F1
#
_cell.length_a   1.000
_cell.length_b   1.000
_cell.length_c   1.000
_cell.angle_alpha   90.00
_cell.angle_beta   90.00
_cell.angle_gamma   90.00
#
_symmetry.space_group_name_H-M   'P 1'
#
loop_
_entity.id
_entity.type
_entity.pdbx_description
1 polymer ?
#
loop_
_entity_poly.entity_id
_entity_poly.type
_entity_poly.pdbx_seq_one_letter_code
_entity_poly.pdbx_strand_id
1 'polypeptide(L)'
;MACSSPVSPTCSATSTGANTVYEDYTCIDDVAAFAAFQFGNAPYLIVENFVNGTKCGTQQGAVVYRADEGCYYNVVDGTSFRIFPNVGGSVTIATYPTSSCNDYEADYVTVGAKYLNTDECFNGMLRLHANMTGLLSPVKQTPSTEIDYKAREEIMFPGWLWEPAPRRVFESS
;
A
#
# COMPACT_ATOMS: atom_id res chain seq x y z
N MET A 1 26.78 14.51 -7.83
CA MET A 1 27.43 13.28 -8.34
C MET A 1 26.31 12.29 -8.58
N ALA A 2 26.17 11.81 -9.81
CA ALA A 2 25.18 10.76 -10.12
C ALA A 2 25.71 9.44 -9.57
N CYS A 3 24.83 8.68 -8.92
CA CYS A 3 25.18 7.39 -8.36
C CYS A 3 25.55 6.43 -9.50
N SER A 4 26.72 5.79 -9.43
CA SER A 4 27.08 4.75 -10.39
C SER A 4 26.57 3.43 -9.85
N SER A 5 25.51 2.91 -10.47
CA SER A 5 25.01 1.57 -10.19
C SER A 5 26.09 0.53 -10.51
N PRO A 6 26.31 -0.48 -9.65
CA PRO A 6 27.19 -1.58 -9.96
C PRO A 6 26.61 -2.42 -11.10
N VAL A 7 27.49 -3.09 -11.85
CA VAL A 7 27.14 -3.95 -13.02
C VAL A 7 26.16 -5.08 -12.67
N SER A 8 25.97 -5.34 -11.39
CA SER A 8 25.00 -6.25 -10.82
C SER A 8 24.62 -5.74 -9.42
N PRO A 9 23.33 -5.51 -9.13
CA PRO A 9 22.88 -5.07 -7.82
C PRO A 9 23.25 -6.12 -6.76
N THR A 10 23.94 -5.70 -5.70
CA THR A 10 24.27 -6.57 -4.55
C THR A 10 23.13 -6.51 -3.54
N CYS A 11 22.00 -7.12 -3.88
CA CYS A 11 20.90 -7.29 -2.95
C CYS A 11 21.31 -8.27 -1.85
N SER A 12 21.36 -7.78 -0.60
CA SER A 12 21.40 -8.68 0.55
C SER A 12 19.97 -9.13 0.81
N ALA A 13 19.63 -10.33 0.33
CA ALA A 13 18.35 -10.96 0.65
C ALA A 13 18.33 -11.23 2.16
N THR A 14 17.62 -10.40 2.91
CA THR A 14 17.36 -10.66 4.33
C THR A 14 16.18 -11.62 4.38
N SER A 15 16.47 -12.90 4.15
CA SER A 15 15.47 -13.97 4.11
C SER A 15 15.16 -14.47 5.52
N THR A 16 13.95 -14.18 6.01
CA THR A 16 13.44 -14.82 7.23
C THR A 16 12.43 -15.90 6.81
N GLY A 17 12.91 -17.12 6.53
CA GLY A 17 12.05 -18.24 6.11
C GLY A 17 11.43 -18.06 4.71
N ALA A 18 10.11 -18.24 4.56
CA ALA A 18 9.39 -18.07 3.29
C ALA A 18 9.15 -16.60 2.88
N ASN A 19 9.61 -15.65 3.70
CA ASN A 19 9.30 -14.23 3.60
C ASN A 19 10.61 -13.44 3.39
N THR A 20 10.88 -13.05 2.15
CA THR A 20 12.10 -12.32 1.75
C THR A 20 11.84 -10.82 1.64
N VAL A 21 12.56 -10.05 2.44
CA VAL A 21 12.72 -8.60 2.27
C VAL A 21 14.01 -8.38 1.50
N TYR A 22 13.97 -7.55 0.46
CA TYR A 22 15.16 -7.23 -0.32
C TYR A 22 15.54 -5.78 -0.08
N GLU A 23 16.71 -5.61 0.53
CA GLU A 23 17.30 -4.31 0.81
C GLU A 23 18.63 -4.22 0.07
N ASP A 24 18.82 -3.14 -0.69
CA ASP A 24 20.07 -2.83 -1.34
C ASP A 24 20.51 -1.42 -0.96
N TYR A 25 21.72 -1.33 -0.42
CA TYR A 25 22.35 -0.08 0.00
C TYR A 25 23.17 0.57 -1.12
N THR A 26 23.15 0.00 -2.33
CA THR A 26 23.77 0.55 -3.53
C THR A 26 22.70 1.01 -4.52
N CYS A 27 23.03 1.96 -5.40
CA CYS A 27 22.12 2.35 -6.47
C CYS A 27 21.98 1.23 -7.47
N ILE A 28 20.76 0.99 -7.93
CA ILE A 28 20.43 -0.05 -8.90
C ILE A 28 19.95 0.65 -10.17
N ASP A 29 20.49 0.29 -11.33
CA ASP A 29 20.14 0.92 -12.62
C ASP A 29 18.65 0.74 -12.96
N ASP A 30 18.08 -0.44 -12.72
CA ASP A 30 16.66 -0.74 -12.95
C ASP A 30 16.08 -1.58 -11.81
N VAL A 31 15.73 -0.89 -10.71
CA VAL A 31 15.07 -1.51 -9.54
C VAL A 31 13.74 -2.14 -9.94
N ALA A 32 13.03 -1.56 -10.92
CA ALA A 32 11.71 -2.02 -11.32
C ALA A 32 11.77 -3.37 -12.05
N ALA A 33 12.70 -3.54 -12.99
CA ALA A 33 12.94 -4.82 -13.66
C ALA A 33 13.43 -5.89 -12.68
N PHE A 34 14.31 -5.51 -11.74
CA PHE A 34 14.78 -6.42 -10.69
C PHE A 34 13.63 -6.89 -9.78
N ALA A 35 12.80 -5.97 -9.29
CA ALA A 35 11.64 -6.29 -8.48
C ALA A 35 10.65 -7.18 -9.25
N ALA A 36 10.36 -6.86 -10.51
CA ALA A 36 9.47 -7.67 -11.33
C ALA A 36 10.01 -9.10 -11.54
N PHE A 37 11.32 -9.25 -11.73
CA PHE A 37 11.96 -10.57 -11.86
C PHE A 37 11.86 -11.39 -10.56
N GLN A 38 12.09 -10.76 -9.41
CA GLN A 38 12.10 -11.44 -8.10
C GLN A 38 10.70 -11.76 -7.57
N PHE A 39 9.78 -10.80 -7.68
CA PHE A 39 8.44 -10.93 -7.12
C PHE A 39 7.44 -11.52 -8.12
N GLY A 40 7.75 -11.50 -9.43
CA GLY A 40 6.87 -11.98 -10.48
C GLY A 40 5.51 -11.28 -10.43
N ASN A 41 4.46 -12.05 -10.17
CA ASN A 41 3.10 -11.51 -10.02
C ASN A 41 2.74 -11.11 -8.58
N ALA A 42 3.61 -11.31 -7.59
CA ALA A 42 3.34 -10.89 -6.22
C ALA A 42 3.34 -9.36 -6.14
N PRO A 43 2.44 -8.76 -5.34
CA PRO A 43 2.43 -7.33 -5.14
C PRO A 43 3.68 -6.86 -4.38
N TYR A 44 4.27 -5.73 -4.80
CA TYR A 44 5.46 -5.16 -4.17
C TYR A 44 5.46 -3.64 -4.19
N LEU A 45 6.22 -3.06 -3.27
CA LEU A 45 6.48 -1.63 -3.14
C LEU A 45 8.00 -1.38 -3.17
N ILE A 46 8.44 -0.64 -4.17
CA ILE A 46 9.81 -0.13 -4.27
C ILE A 46 9.86 1.23 -3.58
N VAL A 47 10.84 1.40 -2.69
CA VAL A 47 11.16 2.65 -2.00
C VAL A 47 12.59 3.02 -2.33
N GLU A 48 12.74 4.03 -3.17
CA GLU A 48 14.05 4.60 -3.49
C GLU A 48 14.40 5.69 -2.48
N ASN A 49 15.56 5.55 -1.85
CA ASN A 49 16.08 6.47 -0.86
C ASN A 49 17.03 7.46 -1.53
N PHE A 50 16.85 8.74 -1.24
CA PHE A 50 17.71 9.83 -1.71
C PHE A 50 18.34 10.58 -0.53
N VAL A 51 19.48 11.22 -0.80
CA VAL A 51 20.18 12.05 0.19
C VAL A 51 19.26 13.17 0.67
N ASN A 52 19.11 13.28 1.99
CA ASN A 52 18.30 14.32 2.62
C ASN A 52 18.74 15.72 2.17
N GLY A 53 17.78 16.61 1.92
CA GLY A 53 18.04 17.97 1.44
C GLY A 53 18.23 18.10 -0.08
N THR A 54 18.31 16.99 -0.82
CA THR A 54 18.43 17.03 -2.30
C THR A 54 17.09 17.00 -3.03
N LYS A 55 15.96 16.82 -2.32
CA LYS A 55 14.62 16.69 -2.90
C LYS A 55 14.55 15.63 -4.01
N CYS A 56 15.03 14.43 -3.68
CA CYS A 56 15.17 13.33 -4.63
C CYS A 56 16.15 13.60 -5.79
N GLY A 57 17.20 14.38 -5.54
CA GLY A 57 18.22 14.73 -6.56
C GLY A 57 19.46 13.82 -6.56
N THR A 58 19.75 13.11 -5.47
CA THR A 58 20.88 12.17 -5.39
C THR A 58 20.44 10.89 -4.71
N GLN A 59 20.35 9.80 -5.48
CA GLN A 59 19.95 8.50 -4.98
C GLN A 59 21.03 7.91 -4.07
N GLN A 60 20.59 7.28 -2.99
CA GLN A 60 21.42 6.63 -1.98
C GLN A 60 21.25 5.10 -2.02
N GLY A 61 20.05 4.61 -2.34
CA GLY A 61 19.77 3.17 -2.45
C GLY A 61 18.30 2.91 -2.73
N ALA A 62 17.89 1.65 -2.72
CA ALA A 62 16.50 1.27 -2.88
C ALA A 62 16.15 0.01 -2.08
N VAL A 63 14.93 -0.04 -1.56
CA VAL A 63 14.40 -1.17 -0.81
C VAL A 63 13.13 -1.64 -1.49
N VAL A 64 12.98 -2.96 -1.65
CA VAL A 64 11.78 -3.55 -2.23
C VAL A 64 11.07 -4.38 -1.18
N TYR A 65 9.87 -3.94 -0.85
CA TYR A 65 9.00 -4.57 0.13
C TYR A 65 7.91 -5.38 -0.55
N ARG A 66 7.53 -6.49 0.07
CA ARG A 66 6.35 -7.25 -0.33
C ARG A 66 5.09 -6.55 0.18
N ALA A 67 4.07 -6.48 -0.67
CA ALA A 67 2.84 -5.74 -0.39
C ALA A 67 1.60 -6.65 -0.41
N ASP A 68 1.66 -7.77 0.30
CA ASP A 68 0.61 -8.78 0.37
C ASP A 68 -0.08 -8.84 1.76
N GLU A 69 -0.01 -7.75 2.52
CA GLU A 69 -0.52 -7.65 3.91
C GLU A 69 0.13 -8.62 4.91
N GLY A 70 1.12 -9.40 4.46
CA GLY A 70 1.91 -10.29 5.29
C GLY A 70 2.75 -9.54 6.31
N CYS A 71 3.05 -10.22 7.42
CA CYS A 71 3.98 -9.73 8.43
C CYS A 71 5.42 -10.10 8.07
N TYR A 72 6.28 -9.10 7.94
CA TYR A 72 7.67 -9.27 7.59
C TYR A 72 8.56 -8.72 8.70
N TYR A 73 9.45 -9.56 9.24
CA TYR A 73 10.41 -9.16 10.26
C TYR A 73 11.70 -8.66 9.60
N ASN A 74 12.11 -7.45 9.96
CA ASN A 74 13.40 -6.87 9.63
C ASN A 74 14.39 -7.16 10.77
N VAL A 75 15.39 -8.03 10.49
CA VAL A 75 16.41 -8.41 11.48
C VAL A 75 17.43 -7.30 11.76
N VAL A 76 17.58 -6.34 10.85
CA VAL A 76 18.55 -5.24 10.97
C VAL A 76 18.05 -4.23 12.00
N ASP A 77 16.80 -3.81 11.84
CA ASP A 77 16.16 -2.82 12.71
C ASP A 77 15.45 -3.44 13.92
N GLY A 78 15.26 -4.76 13.91
CA GLY A 78 14.51 -5.47 14.95
C GLY A 78 13.01 -5.20 14.93
N THR A 79 12.51 -4.56 13.87
CA THR A 79 11.11 -4.18 13.68
C THR A 79 10.40 -5.14 12.72
N SER A 80 9.08 -5.16 12.74
CA SER A 80 8.28 -5.85 11.71
C SER A 80 7.48 -4.85 10.90
N PHE A 81 7.07 -5.21 9.70
CA PHE A 81 6.21 -4.35 8.90
C PHE A 81 5.13 -5.13 8.16
N ARG A 82 4.07 -4.40 7.82
CA ARG A 82 2.99 -4.81 6.91
C ARG A 82 2.72 -3.69 5.92
N ILE A 83 2.39 -4.06 4.69
CA ILE A 83 2.00 -3.11 3.66
C ILE A 83 0.60 -3.44 3.19
N PHE A 84 -0.29 -2.47 3.34
CA PHE A 84 -1.69 -2.55 3.00
C PHE A 84 -1.97 -1.75 1.72
N PRO A 85 -2.30 -2.41 0.61
CA PRO A 85 -2.79 -1.77 -0.60
C PRO A 85 -4.22 -1.26 -0.35
N ASN A 86 -4.49 0.02 -0.58
CA ASN A 86 -5.81 0.60 -0.35
C ASN A 86 -6.57 0.82 -1.66
N VAL A 87 -7.90 0.80 -1.56
CA VAL A 87 -8.79 1.21 -2.66
C VAL A 87 -8.52 2.68 -3.00
N GLY A 88 -8.37 2.97 -4.29
CA GLY A 88 -7.96 4.30 -4.76
C GLY A 88 -6.45 4.46 -5.00
N GLY A 89 -5.68 3.37 -4.87
CA GLY A 89 -4.28 3.33 -5.28
C GLY A 89 -3.31 3.97 -4.30
N SER A 90 -3.73 4.23 -3.06
CA SER A 90 -2.84 4.56 -1.95
C SER A 90 -2.30 3.29 -1.28
N VAL A 91 -1.24 3.44 -0.48
CA VAL A 91 -0.62 2.34 0.26
C VAL A 91 -0.38 2.78 1.70
N THR A 92 -0.70 1.92 2.66
CA THR A 92 -0.42 2.16 4.07
C THR A 92 0.67 1.19 4.54
N ILE A 93 1.74 1.75 5.08
CA ILE A 93 2.85 1.01 5.67
C ILE A 93 2.66 1.04 7.18
N ALA A 94 2.58 -0.13 7.80
CA ALA A 94 2.53 -0.28 9.25
C ALA A 94 3.85 -0.86 9.73
N THR A 95 4.53 -0.16 10.64
CA THR A 95 5.80 -0.59 11.23
C THR A 95 5.60 -0.87 12.71
N TYR A 96 5.97 -2.08 13.13
CA TYR A 96 5.82 -2.60 14.47
C TYR A 96 7.17 -2.63 15.16
N PRO A 97 7.27 -2.18 16.42
CA PRO A 97 8.53 -2.14 17.14
C PRO A 97 9.05 -3.53 17.56
N THR A 98 8.21 -4.58 17.52
CA THR A 98 8.62 -5.94 17.84
C THR A 98 8.70 -6.84 16.60
N SER A 99 9.14 -8.08 16.82
CA SER A 99 9.16 -9.15 15.82
C SER A 99 7.76 -9.70 15.45
N SER A 100 6.69 -9.13 16.02
CA SER A 100 5.33 -9.54 15.73
C SER A 100 4.48 -8.37 15.27
N CYS A 101 3.68 -8.57 14.21
CA CYS A 101 2.76 -7.54 13.73
C CYS A 101 1.44 -7.51 14.51
N ASN A 102 1.51 -7.62 15.83
CA ASN A 102 0.35 -7.66 16.72
C ASN A 102 0.44 -6.64 17.86
N ASP A 103 1.45 -5.76 17.81
CA ASP A 103 1.65 -4.71 18.80
C ASP A 103 0.65 -3.58 18.61
N TYR A 104 0.24 -2.98 19.73
CA TYR A 104 -0.62 -1.80 19.74
C TYR A 104 0.12 -0.52 19.35
N GLU A 105 1.45 -0.51 19.40
CA GLU A 105 2.31 0.65 19.14
C GLU A 105 2.83 0.71 17.69
N ALA A 106 2.06 0.18 16.74
CA ALA A 106 2.43 0.27 15.33
C ALA A 106 2.38 1.72 14.83
N ASP A 107 3.43 2.14 14.14
CA ASP A 107 3.46 3.39 13.40
C ASP A 107 2.84 3.19 12.00
N TYR A 108 1.98 4.12 11.58
CA TYR A 108 1.26 4.01 10.31
C TYR A 108 1.56 5.20 9.41
N VAL A 109 2.13 4.92 8.24
CA VAL A 109 2.38 5.91 7.20
C VAL A 109 1.52 5.60 5.99
N THR A 110 0.62 6.52 5.63
CA THR A 110 -0.19 6.38 4.41
C THR A 110 0.37 7.23 3.29
N VAL A 111 0.76 6.57 2.20
CA VAL A 111 1.26 7.18 0.97
C VAL A 111 0.10 7.29 -0.01
N GLY A 112 -0.29 8.53 -0.31
CA GLY A 112 -1.35 8.80 -1.28
C GLY A 112 -0.93 8.48 -2.71
N ALA A 113 -1.91 8.13 -3.57
CA ALA A 113 -1.70 7.78 -4.97
C ALA A 113 -0.89 8.81 -5.78
N LYS A 114 -0.91 10.09 -5.39
CA LYS A 114 -0.13 11.17 -6.04
C LYS A 114 1.39 10.99 -5.93
N TYR A 115 1.87 10.20 -4.96
CA TYR A 115 3.30 9.91 -4.75
C TYR A 115 3.71 8.53 -5.25
N LEU A 116 2.75 7.72 -5.71
CA LEU A 116 2.98 6.34 -6.12
C LEU A 116 3.06 6.26 -7.63
N ASN A 117 4.14 5.67 -8.14
CA ASN A 117 4.41 5.58 -9.59
C ASN A 117 4.47 6.96 -10.27
N THR A 118 4.88 7.98 -9.51
CA THR A 118 5.12 9.33 -10.01
C THR A 118 6.55 9.76 -9.66
N ASP A 119 7.05 10.80 -10.32
CA ASP A 119 8.35 11.41 -10.00
C ASP A 119 8.32 12.32 -8.75
N GLU A 120 7.18 12.34 -8.04
CA GLU A 120 6.97 13.17 -6.86
C GLU A 120 7.78 12.66 -5.67
N CYS A 121 8.46 13.59 -5.01
CA CYS A 121 9.33 13.27 -3.89
C CYS A 121 8.53 13.26 -2.57
N PHE A 122 8.27 12.08 -2.04
CA PHE A 122 7.60 11.92 -0.74
C PHE A 122 8.58 12.27 0.39
N ASN A 123 8.11 13.08 1.35
CA ASN A 123 8.90 13.61 2.48
C ASN A 123 10.25 14.25 2.08
N GLY A 124 10.43 14.63 0.82
CA GLY A 124 11.65 15.27 0.32
C GLY A 124 12.87 14.34 0.14
N MET A 125 12.73 13.03 0.38
CA MET A 125 13.84 12.08 0.19
C MET A 125 13.44 10.73 -0.41
N LEU A 126 12.15 10.43 -0.58
CA LEU A 126 11.69 9.12 -1.03
C LEU A 126 10.97 9.21 -2.37
N ARG A 127 11.26 8.27 -3.28
CA ARG A 127 10.38 7.97 -4.42
C ARG A 127 9.80 6.58 -4.25
N LEU A 128 8.52 6.43 -4.58
CA LEU A 128 7.80 5.19 -4.35
C LEU A 128 7.17 4.68 -5.64
N HIS A 129 7.44 3.42 -5.95
CA HIS A 129 6.84 2.72 -7.09
C HIS A 129 6.14 1.47 -6.58
N ALA A 130 4.85 1.35 -6.86
CA ALA A 130 4.01 0.25 -6.39
C ALA A 130 3.49 -0.57 -7.58
N ASN A 131 3.68 -1.88 -7.50
CA ASN A 131 3.04 -2.82 -8.41
C ASN A 131 2.10 -3.72 -7.61
N MET A 132 0.80 -3.45 -7.69
CA MET A 132 -0.24 -4.15 -6.93
C MET A 132 -1.05 -5.14 -7.81
N THR A 133 -0.59 -5.44 -9.03
CA THR A 133 -1.33 -6.29 -9.98
C THR A 133 -1.63 -7.70 -9.44
N GLY A 134 -0.83 -8.23 -8.53
CA GLY A 134 -1.09 -9.52 -7.87
C GLY A 134 -2.34 -9.58 -7.00
N LEU A 135 -2.74 -8.46 -6.41
CA LEU A 135 -3.93 -8.34 -5.56
C LEU A 135 -5.22 -8.20 -6.38
N LEU A 136 -5.09 -7.87 -7.67
CA LEU A 136 -6.18 -7.80 -8.63
C LEU A 136 -6.48 -9.16 -9.27
N SER A 137 -5.86 -10.25 -8.81
CA SER A 137 -6.45 -11.57 -9.03
C SER A 137 -7.91 -11.47 -8.59
N PRO A 138 -8.90 -11.85 -9.43
CA PRO A 138 -10.24 -11.97 -8.93
C PRO A 138 -10.15 -13.03 -7.84
N VAL A 139 -10.13 -12.57 -6.58
CA VAL A 139 -10.89 -13.24 -5.53
C VAL A 139 -12.11 -13.72 -6.27
N LYS A 140 -12.34 -15.03 -6.26
CA LYS A 140 -13.63 -15.60 -6.59
C LYS A 140 -14.59 -14.76 -5.76
N GLN A 141 -15.14 -13.72 -6.38
CA GLN A 141 -16.02 -12.77 -5.74
C GLN A 141 -17.20 -13.67 -5.44
N THR A 142 -17.25 -14.20 -4.22
CA THR A 142 -18.53 -14.42 -3.59
C THR A 142 -19.01 -13.00 -3.38
N PRO A 143 -19.91 -12.48 -4.26
CA PRO A 143 -20.36 -11.12 -4.16
C PRO A 143 -21.19 -11.07 -2.89
N SER A 144 -20.59 -10.57 -1.82
CA SER A 144 -21.26 -10.42 -0.52
C SER A 144 -21.38 -8.94 -0.14
N THR A 145 -21.41 -8.05 -1.13
CA THR A 145 -21.68 -6.62 -0.90
C THR A 145 -22.42 -5.94 -2.05
N GLU A 146 -23.07 -6.71 -2.94
CA GLU A 146 -24.12 -6.17 -3.82
C GLU A 146 -25.51 -6.11 -3.14
N ILE A 147 -25.58 -6.48 -1.85
CA ILE A 147 -26.81 -6.39 -1.05
C ILE A 147 -26.84 -5.16 -0.12
N ASP A 148 -25.73 -4.44 0.09
CA ASP A 148 -25.69 -3.42 1.16
C ASP A 148 -25.75 -1.96 0.70
N TYR A 149 -25.76 -1.63 -0.59
CA TYR A 149 -25.99 -0.23 -0.99
C TYR A 149 -27.48 0.08 -1.18
N LYS A 150 -28.23 -0.84 -1.80
CA LYS A 150 -29.69 -0.74 -1.96
C LYS A 150 -30.43 -0.87 -0.62
N ALA A 151 -30.01 -1.79 0.24
CA ALA A 151 -30.62 -1.95 1.57
C ALA A 151 -30.32 -0.77 2.50
N ARG A 152 -29.11 -0.20 2.45
CA ARG A 152 -28.77 1.01 3.23
C ARG A 152 -29.54 2.25 2.79
N GLU A 153 -29.77 2.45 1.48
CA GLU A 153 -30.60 3.56 1.01
C GLU A 153 -32.08 3.39 1.42
N GLU A 154 -32.65 2.18 1.33
CA GLU A 154 -34.03 1.92 1.78
C GLU A 154 -34.23 2.08 3.29
N ILE A 155 -33.22 1.75 4.12
CA ILE A 155 -33.28 1.97 5.58
C ILE A 155 -33.23 3.46 5.92
N MET A 156 -32.46 4.26 5.18
CA MET A 156 -32.32 5.70 5.46
C MET A 156 -33.50 6.53 4.92
N PHE A 157 -34.15 6.08 3.84
CA PHE A 157 -35.24 6.80 3.19
C PHE A 157 -36.44 5.89 2.89
N PRO A 158 -37.17 5.42 3.93
CA PRO A 158 -38.35 4.59 3.75
C PRO A 158 -39.44 5.32 2.95
N GLY A 159 -40.18 4.58 2.10
CA GLY A 159 -41.13 5.14 1.10
C GLY A 159 -42.18 6.12 1.66
N TRP A 160 -42.61 5.95 2.91
CA TRP A 160 -43.53 6.87 3.59
C TRP A 160 -43.03 8.30 3.72
N LEU A 161 -41.71 8.52 3.61
CA LEU A 161 -41.12 9.86 3.68
C LEU A 161 -41.42 10.68 2.40
N TRP A 162 -41.69 10.00 1.28
CA TRP A 162 -41.98 10.62 -0.02
C TRP A 162 -43.46 10.50 -0.42
N GLU A 163 -44.28 9.78 0.34
CA GLU A 163 -45.72 9.77 0.13
C GLU A 163 -46.31 11.17 0.44
N PRO A 164 -46.94 11.85 -0.53
CA PRO A 164 -47.63 13.11 -0.25
C PRO A 164 -48.75 12.84 0.76
N ALA A 165 -48.70 13.53 1.90
CA ALA A 165 -49.70 13.40 2.95
C ALA A 165 -51.12 13.50 2.35
N PRO A 166 -52.00 12.50 2.54
CA PRO A 166 -53.37 12.61 2.07
C PRO A 166 -54.04 13.81 2.77
N ARG A 167 -54.65 14.69 1.98
CA ARG A 167 -55.45 15.81 2.50
C ARG A 167 -56.48 15.24 3.48
N ARG A 168 -56.44 15.68 4.73
CA ARG A 168 -57.49 15.35 5.70
C ARG A 168 -58.81 15.95 5.19
N VAL A 169 -59.67 15.10 4.63
CA VAL A 169 -61.08 15.43 4.43
C VAL A 169 -61.73 15.30 5.81
N PHE A 170 -62.31 16.40 6.29
CA PHE A 170 -63.18 16.40 7.47
C PHE A 170 -64.46 15.64 7.09
N GLU A 171 -64.79 14.59 7.82
CA GLU A 171 -66.13 13.99 7.79
C GLU A 171 -66.74 14.06 9.19
N SER A 172 -67.78 14.88 9.27
CA SER A 172 -68.68 15.07 10.40
C SER A 172 -69.53 13.82 10.65
N SER A 173 -69.67 13.43 11.90
CA SER A 173 -70.87 12.74 12.43
C SER A 173 -71.11 13.19 13.86
#